data_AF-A0A506X9N8-F1
#
_entry.id   AF-A0A506X9N8-F1
#
_cell.length_a   1.000
_cell.length_b   1.000
_cell.length_c   1.000
_cell.angle_alpha   90.00
_cell.angle_beta   90.00
_cell.angle_gamma   90.00
#
_symmetry.space_group_name_H-M   'P 1'
#
loop_
_entity.id
_entity.type
_entity.pdbx_description
1 polymer ?
#
loop_
_entity_poly.entity_id
_entity_poly.type
_entity_poly.pdbx_seq_one_letter_code
_entity_poly.pdbx_strand_id
1 'polypeptide(L)' 'ADITLVDVRVPEERRLQLGNGFRDTARVLALTRAEVAWQAVGNAVGAYEAAVRYVVEREQFGRKLGSFQLIQDLLS' A
#
# COMPACT_ATOMS: atom_id res chain seq x y z
N ALA A 1 10.81 -12.06 9.87
CA ALA A 1 12.18 -12.60 9.75
C ALA A 1 13.06 -11.68 10.56
N ASP A 2 13.90 -12.25 11.43
CA ASP A 2 14.67 -11.45 12.39
C ASP A 2 16.11 -11.34 11.94
N ILE A 3 16.70 -10.16 12.12
CA ILE A 3 18.11 -9.91 11.84
C ILE A 3 18.82 -9.74 13.17
N THR A 4 19.77 -10.64 13.46
CA THR A 4 20.62 -10.55 14.66
C THR A 4 22.04 -10.18 14.25
N LEU A 5 22.61 -9.16 14.90
CA LEU A 5 23.99 -8.73 14.70
C LEU A 5 24.77 -9.01 16.00
N VAL A 6 25.63 -10.03 15.99
CA VAL A 6 26.51 -10.39 17.11
C VAL A 6 27.96 -10.18 16.68
N ASP A 7 28.71 -9.37 17.42
CA ASP A 7 30.13 -9.08 17.19
C ASP A 7 30.50 -8.66 15.75
N VAL A 8 29.54 -8.09 15.02
CA VAL A 8 29.73 -7.62 13.64
C VAL A 8 30.60 -6.37 13.64
N ARG A 9 31.76 -6.45 13.00
CA ARG A 9 32.65 -5.31 12.78
C ARG A 9 32.32 -4.67 11.43
N VAL A 10 31.98 -3.38 11.44
CA VAL A 10 31.70 -2.60 10.23
C VAL A 10 32.87 -1.64 10.00
N PRO A 11 33.62 -1.76 8.89
CA PRO A 11 34.66 -0.81 8.52
C PRO A 11 34.09 0.60 8.33
N GLU A 12 34.88 1.64 8.65
CA GLU A 12 34.46 3.04 8.51
C GLU A 12 34.08 3.41 7.07
N GLU A 13 34.73 2.80 6.08
CA GLU A 13 34.38 2.92 4.65
C GLU A 13 32.94 2.47 4.33
N ARG A 14 32.33 1.64 5.18
CA ARG A 14 30.93 1.19 5.07
C ARG A 14 29.98 1.95 5.99
N ARG A 15 30.46 2.95 6.74
CA ARG A 15 29.58 3.84 7.52
C ARG A 15 28.76 4.69 6.56
N LEU A 16 27.45 4.79 6.83
CA LEU A 16 26.56 5.67 6.09
C LEU A 16 26.94 7.13 6.34
N GLN A 17 27.62 7.75 5.37
CA GLN A 17 28.29 9.05 5.51
C GLN A 17 27.34 10.23 5.82
N LEU A 18 26.03 10.07 5.60
CA LEU A 18 25.00 11.08 5.86
C LEU A 18 23.95 10.65 6.89
N GLY A 19 24.22 9.58 7.65
CA GLY A 19 23.38 9.14 8.76
C GLY A 19 23.85 9.75 10.07
N ASN A 20 23.71 11.07 10.24
CA ASN A 20 24.25 11.80 11.40
C ASN A 20 23.32 11.73 12.62
N GLY A 21 22.09 11.26 12.43
CA GLY A 21 21.17 10.96 13.52
C GLY A 21 19.79 10.57 13.02
N PHE A 22 18.85 10.42 13.96
CA PHE A 22 17.49 9.97 13.65
C PHE A 22 16.73 10.92 12.71
N ARG A 23 17.12 12.20 12.65
CA ARG A 23 16.52 13.18 11.73
C ARG A 23 16.74 12.81 10.26
N ASP A 24 17.90 12.26 9.91
CA ASP A 24 18.21 11.83 8.55
C ASP A 24 17.38 10.59 8.19
N THR A 25 17.25 9.64 9.12
CA THR A 25 16.33 8.50 8.99
C THR A 25 14.89 8.95 8.81
N ALA A 26 14.42 9.92 9.61
CA ALA A 26 13.07 10.45 9.53
C ALA A 26 12.75 11.08 8.17
N ARG A 27 13.74 11.70 7.51
CA ARG A 27 13.59 12.24 6.15
C ARG A 27 13.35 11.13 5.11
N VAL A 28 14.11 10.04 5.18
CA VAL A 28 13.89 8.87 4.31
C VAL A 28 12.50 8.27 4.57
N LEU A 29 12.14 8.08 5.85
CA LEU A 29 10.83 7.56 6.23
C LEU A 29 9.68 8.45 5.73
N ALA A 30 9.85 9.78 5.73
CA ALA A 30 8.83 10.69 5.21
C ALA A 30 8.54 10.47 3.73
N LEU A 31 9.57 10.24 2.90
CA LEU A 31 9.37 9.91 1.48
C LEU A 31 8.66 8.56 1.33
N THR A 32 9.09 7.53 2.07
CA THR A 32 8.45 6.20 2.00
C THR A 32 6.96 6.22 2.36
N ARG A 33 6.50 7.15 3.20
CA ARG A 33 5.06 7.31 3.49
C ARG A 33 4.27 7.74 2.26
N ALA A 34 4.83 8.65 1.46
CA ALA A 34 4.20 9.08 0.21
C ALA A 34 4.14 7.92 -0.78
N GLU A 35 5.20 7.10 -0.87
CA GLU A 35 5.22 5.90 -1.72
C GLU A 35 4.19 4.87 -1.29
N VAL A 36 4.07 4.59 0.02
CA VAL A 36 3.04 3.67 0.56
C VAL A 36 1.64 4.19 0.27
N ALA A 37 1.39 5.50 0.42
CA ALA A 37 0.10 6.10 0.09
C ALA A 37 -0.22 5.95 -1.41
N TRP A 38 0.76 6.17 -2.28
CA TRP A 38 0.61 5.97 -3.72
C TRP A 38 0.25 4.51 -4.07
N GLN A 39 0.92 3.54 -3.45
CA GLN A 39 0.61 2.13 -3.62
C GLN A 39 -0.79 1.77 -3.11
N ALA A 40 -1.21 2.32 -1.97
CA ALA A 40 -2.53 2.09 -1.41
C ALA A 40 -3.64 2.60 -2.35
N VAL A 41 -3.44 3.78 -2.96
CA VAL A 41 -4.36 4.30 -3.98
C VAL A 41 -4.43 3.38 -5.19
N GLY A 42 -3.29 2.92 -5.70
CA GLY A 42 -3.26 1.96 -6.82
C GLY A 42 -4.04 0.68 -6.50
N ASN A 43 -3.87 0.12 -5.31
CA ASN A 43 -4.61 -1.05 -4.85
C ASN A 43 -6.11 -0.77 -4.73
N ALA A 44 -6.50 0.39 -4.20
CA ALA A 44 -7.90 0.77 -4.07
C ALA A 44 -8.58 0.92 -5.44
N VAL A 45 -7.91 1.56 -6.41
CA VAL A 45 -8.41 1.68 -7.79
C VAL A 45 -8.56 0.30 -8.43
N GLY A 46 -7.54 -0.57 -8.32
CA GLY A 46 -7.62 -1.92 -8.87
C GLY A 46 -8.74 -2.76 -8.24
N ALA A 47 -8.95 -2.65 -6.94
CA ALA A 47 -10.04 -3.31 -6.23
C ALA A 47 -11.42 -2.79 -6.69
N TYR A 48 -11.55 -1.46 -6.83
CA TYR A 48 -12.77 -0.83 -7.33
C TYR A 48 -13.10 -1.28 -8.76
N GLU A 49 -12.15 -1.22 -9.69
CA GLU A 49 -12.36 -1.64 -11.07
C GLU A 49 -12.75 -3.12 -11.18
N ALA A 50 -12.13 -3.98 -10.36
CA ALA A 50 -12.49 -5.39 -10.29
C ALA A 50 -13.91 -5.59 -9.76
N ALA A 51 -14.31 -4.86 -8.72
CA ALA A 51 -15.65 -4.93 -8.16
C ALA A 51 -16.71 -4.45 -9.15
N VAL A 52 -16.49 -3.28 -9.78
CA VAL A 52 -17.39 -2.70 -10.79
C VAL A 52 -17.61 -3.68 -11.95
N ARG A 53 -16.53 -4.23 -12.51
CA ARG A 53 -16.60 -5.23 -13.58
C ARG A 53 -17.44 -6.44 -13.17
N TYR A 54 -17.29 -6.93 -11.95
CA TYR A 54 -18.03 -8.08 -11.49
C TYR A 54 -19.53 -7.80 -11.30
N VAL A 55 -19.90 -6.66 -10.71
CA VAL A 55 -21.30 -6.36 -10.39
C VAL A 55 -22.17 -6.09 -11.62
N VAL A 56 -21.56 -5.70 -12.75
CA VAL A 56 -22.27 -5.53 -14.04
C VAL A 56 -22.43 -6.85 -14.81
N GLU A 57 -21.65 -7.87 -14.49
CA GLU A 57 -21.75 -9.20 -15.10
C GLU A 57 -22.67 -10.13 -14.29
N ARG A 58 -22.53 -10.13 -12.96
CA ARG A 58 -23.22 -11.06 -12.06
C ARG A 58 -24.72 -10.77 -11.93
N GLU A 59 -25.54 -11.78 -12.14
CA GLU A 59 -27.00 -11.76 -11.91
C GLU A 59 -27.40 -12.52 -10.66
N GLN A 60 -28.31 -11.93 -9.88
CA GLN A 60 -28.96 -12.59 -8.76
C GLN A 60 -30.32 -11.96 -8.50
N PHE A 61 -31.29 -12.76 -8.06
CA PHE A 61 -32.68 -12.31 -7.84
C PHE A 61 -33.29 -11.64 -9.08
N GLY A 62 -32.96 -12.16 -10.27
CA GLY A 62 -33.53 -11.72 -11.56
C GLY A 62 -32.96 -10.43 -12.14
N ARG A 63 -31.88 -9.86 -11.59
CA ARG A 63 -31.21 -8.66 -12.14
C ARG A 63 -29.71 -8.59 -11.81
N LYS A 64 -28.98 -7.68 -12.45
CA LYS A 64 -27.56 -7.43 -12.18
C LYS A 64 -27.33 -6.94 -10.74
N LEU A 65 -26.24 -7.36 -10.11
CA LEU A 65 -25.90 -6.91 -8.74
C LEU A 65 -25.71 -5.39 -8.65
N GLY A 66 -25.17 -4.73 -9.68
CA GLY A 66 -25.01 -3.27 -9.71
C GLY A 66 -26.32 -2.46 -9.64
N SER A 67 -27.49 -3.10 -9.75
CA SER A 67 -28.80 -2.45 -9.67
C SER A 67 -29.38 -2.36 -8.25
N PHE A 68 -28.73 -2.98 -7.26
CA PHE A 68 -29.17 -2.90 -5.86
C PHE A 68 -28.49 -1.71 -5.17
N GLN A 69 -29.27 -0.87 -4.47
CA GLN A 69 -28.77 0.32 -3.77
C GLN A 69 -27.61 0.00 -2.82
N LEU A 70 -27.72 -1.08 -2.05
CA LEU A 70 -26.66 -1.51 -1.12
C LEU A 70 -25.33 -1.81 -1.82
N ILE A 71 -25.35 -2.23 -3.09
CA ILE A 71 -24.13 -2.47 -3.87
C ILE A 71 -23.59 -1.15 -4.42
N GLN A 72 -24.47 -0.22 -4.80
CA GLN A 72 -24.09 1.11 -5.26
C GLN A 72 -23.43 1.91 -4.13
N ASP A 73 -23.97 1.84 -2.91
CA ASP A 73 -23.42 2.51 -1.72
C ASP A 73 -22.00 2.04 -1.36
N LEU A 74 -21.64 0.79 -1.70
CA LEU A 74 -20.30 0.26 -1.47
C LEU A 74 -19.28 0.69 -2.54
N LEU A 75 -19.75 1.20 -3.67
CA LEU A 75 -18.93 1.63 -4.81
C LEU A 75 -18.83 3.15 -4.92
N SER A 76 -19.64 3.89 -4.16
CA SER A 76 -19.67 5.37 -4.13
C SER A 76 -18.62 5.98 -3.20
#